data_AF-A0A3D2Z035-F1
#
_entry.id   AF-A0A3D2Z035-F1
#
_cell.length_a   1.000
_cell.length_b   1.000
_cell.length_c   1.000
_cell.angle_alpha   90.00
_cell.angle_beta   90.00
_cell.angle_gamma   90.00
#
_symmetry.space_group_name_H-M   'P 1'
#
loop_
_entity.id
_entity.type
_entity.pdbx_description
1 polymer ?
#
loop_
_entity_poly.entity_id
_entity_poly.type
_entity_poly.pdbx_seq_one_letter_code
_entity_poly.pdbx_strand_id
1 'polypeptide(L)'
;MSLAVGLTTGAGIHSLRPREGHPTTSNRRKPRHPLTRPRRYSAVALGLAALSILVATVPTSAANFDRAPGFTYPLPTEPTPPKPFRPEHYIVQRTIDPIVVDGRLDESSWSQAEWTVDFVHIHSATAYARPLYRTRARMLWDDDHLYAAVELEEPHLVAHVTIDDEEIYDDNDIELFIDVDGDAQNYIELEFNALGTVWDMLLPKEYNRGGLPFSHPREELSQPWDLAGLRVAVRAEGSFNYPFDTDDRWVIEFSMPWASLEATDYSGEPLAVDGRVIRANFSRVQHPWSRETWPIMDWEDRGGPAWDWTWSPVLVYNMHVAETWGRLVLSDRPVGSVAAESLTKIFDFVPAPPVPVQDSQPAPVLIGATSPRPASDEMIRSMIRIEGGAYTIGPDPTDAIASPEGQVTVEDFLIDRYEVTVGQYADFLNATGKFGHYHPDMADPDLCGIVRTESAFIVVPGRSRYPVVYVDQQDAAAYAEWAGKRLLTEFEWEIAARGRETRLYPWGEAAPTNERTNFDFRVGHPAPVGSYPAGRSPEGVDDLVGNVWELVEGSWTIYPWSDVDPRSPTRGPLTRGGSWVTPVSNLASSYRGAWKGNSAMVGFRCAMDVSKGDGP
;
A
#
# COMPACT_ATOMS: atom_id res chain seq x y z
N MET A 1 -68.42 20.08 -26.06
CA MET A 1 -69.33 20.70 -25.07
C MET A 1 -68.46 21.33 -23.99
N SER A 2 -68.71 22.61 -23.71
CA SER A 2 -67.90 23.53 -22.92
C SER A 2 -67.85 23.28 -21.41
N LEU A 3 -66.89 23.99 -20.78
CA LEU A 3 -66.78 24.56 -19.41
C LEU A 3 -65.63 23.94 -18.59
N ALA A 4 -64.49 24.61 -18.40
CA ALA A 4 -64.15 25.86 -17.66
C ALA A 4 -63.78 25.58 -16.19
N VAL A 5 -62.49 25.68 -15.83
CA VAL A 5 -61.75 26.80 -15.17
C VAL A 5 -61.65 26.63 -13.64
N GLY A 6 -60.40 26.64 -13.14
CA GLY A 6 -60.06 26.86 -11.73
C GLY A 6 -58.54 26.75 -11.48
N LEU A 7 -57.82 27.88 -11.53
CA LEU A 7 -56.46 28.10 -10.97
C LEU A 7 -56.56 28.08 -9.42
N THR A 8 -55.55 27.70 -8.61
CA THR A 8 -54.29 28.43 -8.34
C THR A 8 -53.28 27.64 -7.46
N THR A 9 -51.98 27.78 -7.80
CA THR A 9 -50.76 28.02 -6.97
C THR A 9 -50.22 27.00 -5.96
N GLY A 10 -48.92 26.69 -6.08
CA GLY A 10 -48.04 26.27 -4.98
C GLY A 10 -46.80 25.51 -5.45
N ALA A 11 -45.70 26.21 -5.72
CA ALA A 11 -44.43 25.66 -6.21
C ALA A 11 -43.48 25.26 -5.06
N GLY A 12 -42.76 24.16 -5.25
CA GLY A 12 -41.56 23.77 -4.49
C GLY A 12 -40.73 22.87 -5.40
N ILE A 13 -39.71 23.45 -6.05
CA ILE A 13 -38.87 22.79 -7.07
C ILE A 13 -37.62 22.25 -6.36
N HIS A 14 -37.49 20.92 -6.28
CA HIS A 14 -36.23 20.26 -5.99
C HIS A 14 -35.41 20.16 -7.28
N SER A 15 -34.15 20.60 -7.20
CA SER A 15 -33.18 20.64 -8.29
C SER A 15 -32.56 19.25 -8.49
N LEU A 16 -33.08 18.48 -9.43
CA LEU A 16 -32.40 17.34 -10.07
C LEU A 16 -31.82 17.86 -11.40
N ARG A 17 -30.51 17.70 -11.64
CA ARG A 17 -29.90 17.98 -12.95
C ARG A 17 -29.41 16.68 -13.60
N PRO A 18 -29.98 16.27 -14.74
CA PRO A 18 -29.33 15.37 -15.69
C PRO A 18 -28.31 16.14 -16.55
N ARG A 19 -27.15 15.52 -16.86
CA ARG A 19 -26.13 16.06 -17.78
C ARG A 19 -26.63 15.92 -19.23
N GLU A 20 -26.89 17.03 -19.93
CA GLU A 20 -26.99 17.08 -21.41
C GLU A 20 -25.72 17.69 -22.00
N GLY A 21 -25.14 17.00 -22.99
CA GLY A 21 -23.96 17.43 -23.72
C GLY A 21 -24.21 18.66 -24.60
N HIS A 22 -23.18 19.48 -24.78
CA HIS A 22 -23.22 20.59 -25.72
C HIS A 22 -21.98 20.64 -26.63
N PRO A 23 -22.16 21.19 -27.86
CA PRO A 23 -21.33 20.85 -29.01
C PRO A 23 -20.13 21.81 -29.18
N THR A 24 -19.11 21.29 -29.85
CA THR A 24 -17.92 21.99 -30.33
C THR A 24 -18.28 23.17 -31.24
N THR A 25 -17.74 24.38 -30.99
CA THR A 25 -17.30 25.31 -32.06
C THR A 25 -16.29 26.39 -31.60
N SER A 26 -15.20 26.45 -32.37
CA SER A 26 -14.38 27.60 -32.83
C SER A 26 -13.90 28.73 -31.88
N ASN A 27 -12.59 28.70 -31.64
CA ASN A 27 -11.59 29.72 -32.03
C ASN A 27 -11.93 31.21 -31.82
N ARG A 28 -11.52 31.77 -30.67
CA ARG A 28 -11.18 33.20 -30.53
C ARG A 28 -9.99 33.42 -29.59
N ARG A 29 -8.90 33.97 -30.14
CA ARG A 29 -7.72 34.50 -29.43
C ARG A 29 -8.13 35.53 -28.37
N LYS A 30 -7.61 35.42 -27.15
CA LYS A 30 -7.61 36.48 -26.13
C LYS A 30 -6.20 37.09 -25.98
N PRO A 31 -6.08 38.40 -25.66
CA PRO A 31 -4.82 39.12 -25.64
C PRO A 31 -4.07 38.95 -24.31
N ARG A 32 -2.73 38.92 -24.39
CA ARG A 32 -1.81 38.93 -23.25
C ARG A 32 -1.70 40.33 -22.66
N HIS A 33 -1.83 40.46 -21.34
CA HIS A 33 -1.30 41.60 -20.58
C HIS A 33 -0.38 41.10 -19.46
N PRO A 34 0.79 41.72 -19.24
CA PRO A 34 1.76 41.31 -18.23
C PRO A 34 1.50 42.04 -16.91
N LEU A 35 1.57 41.33 -15.79
CA LEU A 35 1.70 41.94 -14.47
C LEU A 35 2.96 41.39 -13.80
N THR A 36 4.03 42.17 -13.92
CA THR A 36 5.19 42.12 -13.04
C THR A 36 4.93 43.00 -11.82
N ARG A 37 5.14 42.47 -10.61
CA ARG A 37 5.46 43.30 -9.43
C ARG A 37 6.58 42.65 -8.62
N PRO A 38 7.56 43.42 -8.13
CA PRO A 38 8.78 42.90 -7.52
C PRO A 38 8.64 42.73 -6.00
N ARG A 39 9.19 41.64 -5.45
CA ARG A 39 9.45 41.49 -4.01
C ARG A 39 10.64 42.35 -3.62
N ARG A 40 10.45 43.27 -2.67
CA ARG A 40 11.52 44.07 -2.05
C ARG A 40 12.10 43.27 -0.88
N TYR A 41 13.39 42.95 -0.95
CA TYR A 41 14.19 42.58 0.21
C TYR A 41 14.70 43.86 0.86
N SER A 42 14.44 44.04 2.15
CA SER A 42 15.11 45.05 2.98
C SER A 42 15.98 44.31 3.99
N ALA A 43 17.28 44.42 3.80
CA ALA A 43 18.29 43.98 4.74
C ALA A 43 18.25 44.87 5.99
N VAL A 44 18.14 44.25 7.17
CA VAL A 44 18.48 44.88 8.45
C VAL A 44 19.56 44.00 9.08
N ALA A 45 20.76 44.56 9.19
CA ALA A 45 21.87 43.98 9.92
C ALA A 45 21.61 44.05 11.43
N LEU A 46 21.77 42.93 12.14
CA LEU A 46 21.79 42.88 13.59
C LEU A 46 23.06 42.18 14.05
N GLY A 47 23.81 42.91 14.88
CA GLY A 47 25.07 42.49 15.46
C GLY A 47 24.91 41.39 16.50
N LEU A 48 25.99 40.62 16.63
CA LEU A 48 26.22 39.52 17.55
C LEU A 48 26.02 39.91 19.03
N ALA A 49 25.24 39.11 19.74
CA ALA A 49 25.45 38.82 21.15
C ALA A 49 25.16 37.34 21.40
N ALA A 50 26.17 36.59 21.78
CA ALA A 50 26.13 35.17 22.07
C ALA A 50 25.32 34.89 23.35
N LEU A 51 24.30 34.04 23.24
CA LEU A 51 23.74 33.33 24.37
C LEU A 51 23.51 31.87 23.93
N SER A 52 24.32 30.98 24.50
CA SER A 52 24.27 29.54 24.26
C SER A 52 22.92 28.98 24.70
N ILE A 53 22.02 28.73 23.76
CA ILE A 53 20.88 27.85 23.95
C ILE A 53 21.20 26.60 23.13
N LEU A 54 21.28 25.48 23.85
CA LEU A 54 21.37 24.14 23.31
C LEU A 54 20.10 23.91 22.47
N VAL A 55 20.15 24.21 21.17
CA VAL A 55 19.12 23.76 20.23
C VAL A 55 19.35 22.25 20.10
N ALA A 56 18.56 21.48 20.83
CA ALA A 56 18.36 20.08 20.51
C ALA A 56 17.91 20.06 19.04
N THR A 57 18.78 19.53 18.18
CA THR A 57 18.42 19.14 16.83
C THR A 57 17.26 18.16 16.95
N VAL A 58 16.04 18.62 16.65
CA VAL A 58 14.90 17.73 16.47
C VAL A 58 15.25 16.88 15.24
N PRO A 59 15.36 15.54 15.37
CA PRO A 59 15.55 14.71 14.20
C PRO A 59 14.32 14.85 13.31
N THR A 60 14.55 15.14 12.03
CA THR A 60 13.57 14.95 10.96
C THR A 60 13.31 13.45 10.81
N SER A 61 12.46 12.93 11.69
CA SER A 61 11.74 11.67 11.57
C SER A 61 10.51 11.75 12.48
N ALA A 62 9.59 12.67 12.17
CA ALA A 62 8.24 12.62 12.71
C ALA A 62 7.48 11.52 11.95
N ALA A 63 7.91 10.26 12.11
CA ALA A 63 6.99 9.16 11.95
C ALA A 63 6.13 9.16 13.21
N ASN A 64 4.82 9.29 13.05
CA ASN A 64 3.85 9.08 14.11
C ASN A 64 4.02 7.67 14.66
N PHE A 65 4.86 7.51 15.67
CA PHE A 65 4.91 6.29 16.46
C PHE A 65 3.77 6.31 17.48
N ASP A 66 2.53 6.34 16.98
CA ASP A 66 1.30 6.19 17.75
C ASP A 66 1.08 4.73 18.15
N ARG A 67 2.12 4.09 18.70
CA ARG A 67 1.92 2.83 19.39
C ARG A 67 0.98 3.07 20.55
N ALA A 68 0.13 2.09 20.84
CA ALA A 68 -0.72 2.17 22.01
C ALA A 68 0.17 2.45 23.25
N PRO A 69 -0.17 3.43 24.11
CA PRO A 69 0.68 3.80 25.24
C PRO A 69 1.05 2.59 26.10
N GLY A 70 2.35 2.36 26.32
CA GLY A 70 2.87 1.23 27.10
C GLY A 70 2.93 -0.10 26.33
N PHE A 71 2.64 -0.12 25.03
CA PHE A 71 2.71 -1.33 24.22
C PHE A 71 4.15 -1.84 24.09
N THR A 72 4.33 -3.10 24.48
CA THR A 72 5.56 -3.88 24.24
C THR A 72 5.14 -5.26 23.74
N TYR A 73 5.85 -5.78 22.74
CA TYR A 73 5.67 -7.18 22.35
C TYR A 73 6.29 -8.05 23.45
N PRO A 74 5.52 -8.96 24.07
CA PRO A 74 6.09 -9.88 25.04
C PRO A 74 7.07 -10.81 24.32
N LEU A 75 8.25 -11.02 24.90
CA LEU A 75 9.20 -12.03 24.43
C LEU A 75 8.61 -13.42 24.64
N PRO A 76 8.24 -14.17 23.58
CA PRO A 76 7.78 -15.53 23.74
C PRO A 76 8.93 -16.41 24.25
N THR A 77 8.67 -17.26 25.23
CA THR A 77 9.68 -18.17 25.79
C THR A 77 9.77 -19.50 25.05
N GLU A 78 8.79 -19.82 24.21
CA GLU A 78 8.69 -21.07 23.45
C GLU A 78 8.41 -20.78 21.98
N PRO A 79 8.89 -21.64 21.04
CA PRO A 79 8.58 -21.50 19.63
C PRO A 79 7.07 -21.61 19.41
N THR A 80 6.46 -20.54 18.91
CA THR A 80 5.05 -20.52 18.53
C THR A 80 4.95 -20.22 17.05
N PRO A 81 4.15 -20.97 16.26
CA PRO A 81 3.90 -20.62 14.87
C PRO A 81 3.37 -19.18 14.76
N PRO A 82 3.82 -18.39 13.78
CA PRO A 82 3.29 -17.05 13.55
C PRO A 82 1.79 -17.11 13.30
N LYS A 83 1.06 -16.10 13.78
CA LYS A 83 -0.35 -15.94 13.45
C LYS A 83 -0.49 -15.38 12.03
N PRO A 84 -1.26 -16.04 11.14
CA PRO A 84 -1.56 -15.49 9.83
C PRO A 84 -2.31 -14.17 9.95
N PHE A 85 -1.77 -13.12 9.33
CA PHE A 85 -2.51 -11.91 9.03
C PHE A 85 -3.53 -12.21 7.92
N ARG A 86 -4.74 -11.71 8.10
CA ARG A 86 -5.85 -11.83 7.14
C ARG A 86 -6.38 -10.43 6.89
N PRO A 87 -6.42 -9.94 5.64
CA PRO A 87 -7.21 -8.77 5.31
C PRO A 87 -8.68 -9.03 5.68
N GLU A 88 -9.39 -7.96 6.02
CA GLU A 88 -10.82 -8.07 6.28
C GLU A 88 -11.57 -8.49 5.01
N HIS A 89 -12.69 -9.18 5.19
CA HIS A 89 -13.57 -9.50 4.06
C HIS A 89 -15.03 -9.28 4.41
N TYR A 90 -15.82 -8.98 3.39
CA TYR A 90 -17.22 -8.67 3.51
C TYR A 90 -18.03 -9.38 2.43
N ILE A 91 -19.09 -10.08 2.82
CA ILE A 91 -20.00 -10.73 1.87
C ILE A 91 -21.04 -9.71 1.42
N VAL A 92 -20.94 -9.26 0.18
CA VAL A 92 -21.86 -8.28 -0.41
C VAL A 92 -23.07 -9.04 -0.94
N GLN A 93 -24.19 -8.94 -0.24
CA GLN A 93 -25.43 -9.67 -0.58
C GLN A 93 -26.34 -8.85 -1.49
N ARG A 94 -27.28 -9.54 -2.15
CA ARG A 94 -28.25 -8.87 -3.03
C ARG A 94 -29.28 -8.08 -2.26
N THR A 95 -29.63 -6.92 -2.78
CA THR A 95 -30.78 -6.15 -2.29
C THR A 95 -32.08 -6.96 -2.45
N ILE A 96 -33.04 -6.75 -1.55
CA ILE A 96 -34.40 -7.34 -1.59
C ILE A 96 -35.47 -6.30 -1.93
N ASP A 97 -35.09 -5.02 -1.91
CA ASP A 97 -35.89 -3.86 -2.26
C ASP A 97 -34.98 -2.82 -2.94
N PRO A 98 -35.52 -1.93 -3.80
CA PRO A 98 -34.70 -0.91 -4.47
C PRO A 98 -34.05 0.04 -3.46
N ILE A 99 -32.78 0.37 -3.68
CA ILE A 99 -32.04 1.34 -2.85
C ILE A 99 -32.26 2.76 -3.40
N VAL A 100 -32.64 3.68 -2.53
CA VAL A 100 -32.74 5.10 -2.82
C VAL A 100 -31.58 5.81 -2.14
N VAL A 101 -30.57 6.22 -2.91
CA VAL A 101 -29.39 6.92 -2.38
C VAL A 101 -29.80 8.30 -1.84
N ASP A 102 -30.08 8.38 -0.54
CA ASP A 102 -30.54 9.59 0.17
C ASP A 102 -29.89 9.80 1.55
N GLY A 103 -29.01 8.88 1.96
CA GLY A 103 -28.22 8.93 3.19
C GLY A 103 -28.97 8.49 4.45
N ARG A 104 -30.19 7.95 4.33
CA ARG A 104 -31.03 7.61 5.51
C ARG A 104 -30.92 6.15 5.94
N LEU A 105 -30.58 5.25 5.02
CA LEU A 105 -30.44 3.80 5.24
C LEU A 105 -31.69 3.16 5.86
N ASP A 106 -32.89 3.63 5.48
CA ASP A 106 -34.16 3.17 6.05
C ASP A 106 -34.84 2.02 5.27
N GLU A 107 -34.22 1.61 4.15
CA GLU A 107 -34.60 0.44 3.35
C GLU A 107 -34.46 -0.88 4.11
N SER A 108 -35.29 -1.85 3.71
CA SER A 108 -35.27 -3.19 4.33
C SER A 108 -33.94 -3.89 4.08
N SER A 109 -33.35 -3.67 2.92
CA SER A 109 -32.02 -4.18 2.56
C SER A 109 -30.92 -3.63 3.47
N TRP A 110 -30.88 -2.31 3.69
CA TRP A 110 -29.89 -1.70 4.58
C TRP A 110 -30.05 -2.15 6.03
N SER A 111 -31.29 -2.30 6.51
CA SER A 111 -31.54 -2.76 7.87
C SER A 111 -31.01 -4.17 8.16
N GLN A 112 -30.89 -5.01 7.11
CA GLN A 112 -30.46 -6.41 7.19
C GLN A 112 -28.99 -6.62 6.79
N ALA A 113 -28.36 -5.65 6.13
CA ALA A 113 -26.93 -5.72 5.81
C ALA A 113 -26.12 -5.69 7.11
N GLU A 114 -25.10 -6.54 7.24
CA GLU A 114 -24.22 -6.54 8.41
C GLU A 114 -23.25 -5.36 8.34
N TRP A 115 -22.89 -4.75 9.47
CA TRP A 115 -21.79 -3.77 9.47
C TRP A 115 -20.45 -4.49 9.28
N THR A 116 -19.48 -3.82 8.65
CA THR A 116 -18.07 -4.18 8.82
C THR A 116 -17.69 -4.15 10.30
N VAL A 117 -16.52 -4.71 10.63
CA VAL A 117 -15.85 -4.31 11.87
C VAL A 117 -15.57 -2.81 11.86
N ASP A 118 -15.44 -2.24 13.05
CA ASP A 118 -15.03 -0.84 13.19
C ASP A 118 -13.63 -0.65 12.60
N PHE A 119 -13.40 0.51 11.99
CA PHE A 119 -12.12 0.82 11.38
C PHE A 119 -11.01 0.82 12.42
N VAL A 120 -9.78 0.60 11.97
CA VAL A 120 -8.59 0.43 12.80
C VAL A 120 -7.43 1.23 12.24
N HIS A 121 -6.34 1.33 12.98
CA HIS A 121 -5.13 1.99 12.48
C HIS A 121 -4.58 1.29 11.23
N ILE A 122 -4.24 2.09 10.20
CA ILE A 122 -3.78 1.61 8.89
C ILE A 122 -2.65 0.56 8.96
N HIS A 123 -1.73 0.65 9.92
CA HIS A 123 -0.66 -0.34 10.05
C HIS A 123 -1.11 -1.67 10.68
N SER A 124 -1.93 -1.63 11.73
CA SER A 124 -2.30 -2.83 12.50
C SER A 124 -3.45 -2.55 13.43
N ALA A 125 -4.36 -3.52 13.54
CA ALA A 125 -5.52 -3.47 14.42
C ALA A 125 -5.19 -3.47 15.93
N THR A 126 -3.98 -3.92 16.32
CA THR A 126 -3.68 -4.21 17.73
C THR A 126 -2.43 -3.55 18.28
N ALA A 127 -1.48 -3.16 17.43
CA ALA A 127 -0.20 -2.61 17.88
C ALA A 127 -0.19 -1.07 18.03
N TYR A 128 -1.17 -0.40 17.44
CA TYR A 128 -1.24 1.07 17.38
C TYR A 128 -2.46 1.62 18.11
N ALA A 129 -2.50 2.95 18.22
CA ALA A 129 -3.64 3.69 18.74
C ALA A 129 -4.93 3.27 18.03
N ARG A 130 -6.02 3.24 18.79
CA ARG A 130 -7.36 3.01 18.23
C ARG A 130 -7.92 4.34 17.71
N PRO A 131 -8.82 4.30 16.72
CA PRO A 131 -9.52 5.51 16.29
C PRO A 131 -10.19 6.21 17.46
N LEU A 132 -10.21 7.55 17.40
CA LEU A 132 -10.86 8.37 18.40
C LEU A 132 -12.38 8.22 18.37
N TYR A 133 -12.93 8.11 17.16
CA TYR A 133 -14.36 8.00 16.92
C TYR A 133 -14.62 6.80 16.00
N ARG A 134 -15.77 6.15 16.17
CA ARG A 134 -16.10 4.96 15.39
C ARG A 134 -16.38 5.30 13.93
N THR A 135 -15.89 4.45 13.04
CA THR A 135 -16.26 4.41 11.62
C THR A 135 -16.50 2.97 11.20
N ARG A 136 -17.54 2.73 10.39
CA ARG A 136 -17.92 1.41 9.88
C ARG A 136 -18.74 1.53 8.59
N ALA A 137 -18.73 0.49 7.76
CA ALA A 137 -19.40 0.49 6.46
C ALA A 137 -20.38 -0.70 6.29
N ARG A 138 -21.27 -0.61 5.29
CA ARG A 138 -22.14 -1.68 4.78
C ARG A 138 -22.13 -1.65 3.26
N MET A 139 -22.22 -2.82 2.65
CA MET A 139 -22.19 -2.93 1.19
C MET A 139 -23.26 -3.90 0.70
N LEU A 140 -23.87 -3.56 -0.43
CA LEU A 140 -24.93 -4.34 -1.08
C LEU A 140 -24.76 -4.29 -2.59
N TRP A 141 -25.44 -5.15 -3.33
CA TRP A 141 -25.46 -5.05 -4.79
C TRP A 141 -26.79 -5.49 -5.41
N ASP A 142 -27.04 -5.03 -6.63
CA ASP A 142 -28.11 -5.53 -7.50
C ASP A 142 -27.61 -5.72 -8.94
N ASP A 143 -28.53 -5.88 -9.91
CA ASP A 143 -28.15 -6.13 -11.30
C ASP A 143 -27.45 -4.94 -11.95
N ASP A 144 -27.62 -3.73 -11.42
CA ASP A 144 -27.20 -2.49 -12.04
C ASP A 144 -26.06 -1.79 -11.26
N HIS A 145 -25.99 -1.95 -9.93
CA HIS A 145 -25.05 -1.22 -9.07
C HIS A 145 -24.43 -2.06 -7.95
N LEU A 146 -23.22 -1.63 -7.57
CA LEU A 146 -22.63 -1.86 -6.26
C LEU A 146 -22.96 -0.67 -5.35
N TYR A 147 -23.42 -0.94 -4.13
CA TYR A 147 -23.81 0.07 -3.14
C TYR A 147 -22.89 0.02 -1.93
N ALA A 148 -22.61 1.18 -1.35
CA ALA A 148 -21.96 1.28 -0.06
C ALA A 148 -22.56 2.42 0.77
N ALA A 149 -22.52 2.24 2.09
CA ALA A 149 -22.86 3.25 3.06
C ALA A 149 -21.86 3.23 4.21
N VAL A 150 -21.44 4.41 4.68
CA VAL A 150 -20.46 4.55 5.77
C VAL A 150 -21.05 5.45 6.85
N GLU A 151 -20.99 5.00 8.11
CA GLU A 151 -21.34 5.79 9.29
C GLU A 151 -20.06 6.22 10.01
N LEU A 152 -19.94 7.52 10.26
CA LEU A 152 -18.81 8.13 10.95
C LEU A 152 -19.30 8.92 12.16
N GLU A 153 -18.88 8.53 13.36
CA GLU A 153 -18.99 9.40 14.54
C GLU A 153 -18.01 10.57 14.38
N GLU A 154 -18.51 11.79 14.54
CA GLU A 154 -17.73 13.01 14.37
C GLU A 154 -18.31 14.14 15.23
N PRO A 155 -17.64 14.53 16.33
CA PRO A 155 -18.08 15.63 17.17
C PRO A 155 -17.90 17.01 16.55
N HIS A 156 -17.14 17.13 15.45
CA HIS A 156 -16.85 18.41 14.80
C HIS A 156 -16.92 18.29 13.28
N LEU A 157 -18.09 18.59 12.72
CA LEU A 157 -18.33 18.54 11.28
C LEU A 157 -17.68 19.72 10.56
N VAL A 158 -16.57 19.45 9.89
CA VAL A 158 -15.81 20.37 9.05
C VAL A 158 -15.98 19.95 7.60
N ALA A 159 -16.58 20.82 6.79
CA ALA A 159 -16.71 20.61 5.36
C ALA A 159 -16.84 21.95 4.61
N HIS A 160 -15.82 22.33 3.86
CA HIS A 160 -15.70 23.61 3.16
C HIS A 160 -15.64 23.46 1.64
N VAL A 161 -15.19 22.31 1.15
CA VAL A 161 -15.05 22.02 -0.28
C VAL A 161 -16.43 21.75 -0.85
N THR A 162 -16.76 22.41 -1.96
CA THR A 162 -18.11 22.36 -2.57
C THR A 162 -18.09 22.12 -4.08
N ILE A 163 -16.89 22.02 -4.65
CA ILE A 163 -16.65 21.81 -6.07
C ILE A 163 -16.05 20.42 -6.17
N ASP A 164 -16.68 19.58 -6.99
CA ASP A 164 -16.17 18.23 -7.26
C ASP A 164 -14.77 18.32 -7.89
N ASP A 165 -13.94 17.32 -7.60
CA ASP A 165 -12.54 17.18 -8.03
C ASP A 165 -11.62 18.31 -7.55
N GLU A 166 -11.94 18.89 -6.39
CA GLU A 166 -10.99 19.67 -5.59
C GLU A 166 -10.46 18.81 -4.43
N GLU A 167 -9.33 19.24 -3.85
CA GLU A 167 -8.70 18.51 -2.74
C GLU A 167 -9.63 18.46 -1.51
N ILE A 168 -10.04 17.25 -1.12
CA ILE A 168 -11.10 17.02 -0.11
C ILE A 168 -10.54 16.62 1.26
N TYR A 169 -9.40 15.93 1.33
CA TYR A 169 -8.84 15.42 2.59
C TYR A 169 -8.58 16.46 3.69
N ASP A 170 -8.67 17.75 3.39
CA ASP A 170 -8.62 18.84 4.37
C ASP A 170 -9.93 19.00 5.17
N ASP A 171 -11.06 18.48 4.68
CA ASP A 171 -12.35 18.39 5.37
C ASP A 171 -12.45 17.11 6.21
N ASN A 172 -13.59 16.87 6.88
CA ASN A 172 -13.91 15.51 7.28
C ASN A 172 -14.14 14.67 6.04
N ASP A 173 -13.31 13.66 5.89
CA ASP A 173 -13.19 12.90 4.67
C ASP A 173 -13.32 11.38 4.92
N ILE A 174 -13.89 10.70 3.92
CA ILE A 174 -13.95 9.25 3.81
C ILE A 174 -13.65 8.84 2.38
N GLU A 175 -12.75 7.87 2.25
CA GLU A 175 -12.25 7.39 0.97
C GLU A 175 -12.70 5.94 0.75
N LEU A 176 -13.08 5.60 -0.48
CA LEU A 176 -13.20 4.23 -0.97
C LEU A 176 -12.14 3.98 -2.03
N PHE A 177 -11.38 2.91 -1.83
CA PHE A 177 -10.47 2.35 -2.81
C PHE A 177 -11.03 1.05 -3.35
N ILE A 178 -11.05 0.86 -4.68
CA ILE A 178 -11.62 -0.33 -5.30
C ILE A 178 -10.85 -0.78 -6.54
N ASP A 179 -10.50 -2.06 -6.55
CA ASP A 179 -9.88 -2.80 -7.64
C ASP A 179 -10.77 -4.01 -7.95
N VAL A 180 -11.44 -3.95 -9.09
CA VAL A 180 -12.59 -4.79 -9.45
C VAL A 180 -12.20 -6.17 -10.00
N ASP A 181 -10.97 -6.33 -10.49
CA ASP A 181 -10.42 -7.60 -10.94
C ASP A 181 -9.34 -8.16 -10.01
N GLY A 182 -8.89 -7.36 -9.04
CA GLY A 182 -8.05 -7.80 -7.95
C GLY A 182 -6.58 -7.96 -8.35
N ASP A 183 -6.16 -7.37 -9.47
CA ASP A 183 -4.80 -7.46 -9.98
C ASP A 183 -3.84 -6.39 -9.40
N ALA A 184 -4.35 -5.52 -8.52
CA ALA A 184 -3.68 -4.34 -7.94
C ALA A 184 -3.25 -3.27 -8.95
N GLN A 185 -3.92 -3.20 -10.10
CA GLN A 185 -3.74 -2.18 -11.13
C GLN A 185 -5.10 -1.57 -11.47
N ASN A 186 -5.10 -0.48 -12.26
CA ASN A 186 -6.31 0.19 -12.75
C ASN A 186 -7.40 0.41 -11.69
N TYR A 187 -7.00 0.75 -10.47
CA TYR A 187 -7.91 0.87 -9.34
C TYR A 187 -8.47 2.29 -9.23
N ILE A 188 -9.62 2.41 -8.60
CA ILE A 188 -10.33 3.67 -8.41
C ILE A 188 -10.16 4.11 -6.96
N GLU A 189 -10.03 5.42 -6.78
CA GLU A 189 -10.15 6.11 -5.49
C GLU A 189 -11.31 7.09 -5.58
N LEU A 190 -12.19 7.06 -4.57
CA LEU A 190 -13.30 7.99 -4.38
C LEU A 190 -13.16 8.62 -3.00
N GLU A 191 -12.88 9.92 -2.93
CA GLU A 191 -12.92 10.71 -1.69
C GLU A 191 -14.26 11.45 -1.58
N PHE A 192 -14.75 11.58 -0.35
CA PHE A 192 -16.00 12.26 -0.08
C PHE A 192 -15.90 13.08 1.20
N ASN A 193 -16.26 14.36 1.11
CA ASN A 193 -16.45 15.15 2.32
C ASN A 193 -17.85 14.99 2.92
N ALA A 194 -18.04 15.54 4.12
CA ALA A 194 -19.33 15.51 4.80
C ALA A 194 -20.44 16.38 4.15
N LEU A 195 -20.18 17.08 3.03
CA LEU A 195 -21.21 17.69 2.18
C LEU A 195 -21.64 16.79 1.01
N GLY A 196 -20.94 15.67 0.79
CA GLY A 196 -21.13 14.79 -0.36
C GLY A 196 -20.48 15.32 -1.64
N THR A 197 -19.54 16.28 -1.52
CA THR A 197 -18.65 16.64 -2.62
C THR A 197 -17.71 15.48 -2.89
N VAL A 198 -17.45 15.22 -4.17
CA VAL A 198 -16.73 14.03 -4.63
C VAL A 198 -15.39 14.45 -5.22
N TRP A 199 -14.37 13.66 -4.95
CA TRP A 199 -13.18 13.61 -5.79
C TRP A 199 -12.99 12.16 -6.22
N ASP A 200 -13.03 11.91 -7.53
CA ASP A 200 -12.78 10.59 -8.08
C ASP A 200 -11.54 10.55 -8.96
N MET A 201 -10.85 9.41 -8.93
CA MET A 201 -9.70 9.19 -9.80
C MET A 201 -9.47 7.72 -10.12
N LEU A 202 -8.89 7.50 -11.30
CA LEU A 202 -8.43 6.19 -11.76
C LEU A 202 -6.89 6.15 -11.72
N LEU A 203 -6.33 5.17 -11.04
CA LEU A 203 -4.89 4.91 -11.00
C LEU A 203 -4.55 3.66 -11.81
N PRO A 204 -3.89 3.79 -12.98
CA PRO A 204 -3.44 2.64 -13.75
C PRO A 204 -2.46 1.73 -12.98
N LYS A 205 -1.66 2.32 -12.10
CA LYS A 205 -0.70 1.64 -11.21
C LYS A 205 -0.36 2.55 -10.02
N GLU A 206 0.33 2.02 -9.00
CA GLU A 206 0.63 2.75 -7.78
C GLU A 206 1.59 3.94 -7.98
N TYR A 207 1.42 5.00 -7.19
CA TYR A 207 2.29 6.19 -7.19
C TYR A 207 3.78 5.86 -7.05
N ASN A 208 4.10 4.87 -6.20
CA ASN A 208 5.48 4.47 -5.95
C ASN A 208 6.13 3.80 -7.17
N ARG A 209 5.35 3.36 -8.17
CA ARG A 209 5.83 2.85 -9.47
C ARG A 209 5.68 3.88 -10.59
N GLY A 210 5.53 5.15 -10.23
CA GLY A 210 5.33 6.23 -11.19
C GLY A 210 3.96 6.25 -11.84
N GLY A 211 2.96 5.64 -11.22
CA GLY A 211 1.56 5.89 -11.54
C GLY A 211 1.25 7.38 -11.50
N LEU A 212 0.48 7.84 -12.49
CA LEU A 212 -0.13 9.15 -12.51
C LEU A 212 -1.64 8.93 -12.55
N PRO A 213 -2.41 9.51 -11.62
CA PRO A 213 -3.85 9.34 -11.58
C PRO A 213 -4.47 10.06 -12.77
N PHE A 214 -5.58 9.53 -13.28
CA PHE A 214 -6.49 10.25 -14.13
C PHE A 214 -7.53 10.93 -13.23
N SER A 215 -7.47 12.26 -13.17
CA SER A 215 -8.23 13.10 -12.22
C SER A 215 -8.38 14.53 -12.76
N HIS A 216 -9.50 15.17 -12.46
CA HIS A 216 -9.69 16.61 -12.64
C HIS A 216 -9.15 17.42 -11.44
N PRO A 217 -8.87 18.73 -11.61
CA PRO A 217 -7.80 19.29 -12.43
C PRO A 217 -6.50 19.43 -11.61
N ARG A 218 -5.56 18.49 -11.67
CA ARG A 218 -4.30 18.63 -10.90
C ARG A 218 -2.99 18.64 -11.66
N GLU A 219 -2.90 18.06 -12.86
CA GLU A 219 -1.63 18.06 -13.60
C GLU A 219 -1.84 18.19 -15.11
N GLU A 220 -0.99 18.98 -15.80
CA GLU A 220 -0.98 19.09 -17.27
C GLU A 220 -0.79 17.73 -17.99
N LEU A 221 -0.39 16.70 -17.25
CA LEU A 221 -0.11 15.34 -17.73
C LEU A 221 -1.18 14.30 -17.34
N SER A 222 -2.15 14.66 -16.50
CA SER A 222 -3.26 13.77 -16.12
C SER A 222 -4.41 13.87 -17.12
N GLN A 223 -5.02 12.75 -17.46
CA GLN A 223 -6.24 12.73 -18.26
C GLN A 223 -7.46 12.93 -17.34
N PRO A 224 -8.46 13.71 -17.78
CA PRO A 224 -9.71 13.83 -17.06
C PRO A 224 -10.44 12.48 -16.98
N TRP A 225 -10.97 12.14 -15.81
CA TRP A 225 -11.74 10.93 -15.58
C TRP A 225 -12.78 11.19 -14.48
N ASP A 226 -13.99 10.67 -14.68
CA ASP A 226 -15.10 10.64 -13.69
C ASP A 226 -15.65 9.20 -13.66
N LEU A 227 -16.08 8.72 -12.50
CA LEU A 227 -16.88 7.50 -12.39
C LEU A 227 -18.33 7.77 -12.84
N ALA A 228 -18.59 7.57 -14.13
CA ALA A 228 -19.87 7.90 -14.74
C ALA A 228 -21.07 7.26 -14.00
N GLY A 229 -22.06 8.08 -13.64
CA GLY A 229 -23.30 7.60 -13.02
C GLY A 229 -23.20 7.29 -11.52
N LEU A 230 -22.05 7.58 -10.87
CA LEU A 230 -21.94 7.64 -9.42
C LEU A 230 -23.05 8.54 -8.84
N ARG A 231 -23.71 8.06 -7.79
CA ARG A 231 -24.69 8.83 -7.00
C ARG A 231 -24.24 8.84 -5.57
N VAL A 232 -24.34 9.99 -4.91
CA VAL A 232 -23.91 10.19 -3.53
C VAL A 232 -24.98 10.99 -2.79
N ALA A 233 -25.24 10.61 -1.54
CA ALA A 233 -26.04 11.39 -0.62
C ALA A 233 -25.43 11.34 0.79
N VAL A 234 -25.50 12.46 1.50
CA VAL A 234 -25.02 12.58 2.87
C VAL A 234 -26.13 13.02 3.81
N ARG A 235 -26.19 12.39 4.97
CA ARG A 235 -27.01 12.77 6.11
C ARG A 235 -26.12 13.06 7.30
N ALA A 236 -25.94 14.34 7.60
CA ALA A 236 -25.25 14.80 8.80
C ALA A 236 -26.22 15.11 9.96
N GLU A 237 -25.79 14.79 11.17
CA GLU A 237 -26.44 15.11 12.44
C GLU A 237 -25.57 16.09 13.23
N GLY A 238 -25.62 17.37 12.82
CA GLY A 238 -24.81 18.43 13.42
C GLY A 238 -24.85 19.74 12.64
N SER A 239 -24.00 20.68 13.06
CA SER A 239 -23.82 22.01 12.48
C SER A 239 -22.48 22.09 11.74
N PHE A 240 -22.51 22.05 10.40
CA PHE A 240 -21.29 22.22 9.62
C PHE A 240 -20.56 23.52 9.94
N ASN A 241 -19.25 23.39 10.13
CA ASN A 241 -18.31 24.50 10.27
C ASN A 241 -18.62 25.40 11.47
N TYR A 242 -19.16 24.83 12.55
CA TYR A 242 -19.49 25.56 13.77
C TYR A 242 -18.72 24.99 14.98
N PRO A 243 -17.63 25.64 15.43
CA PRO A 243 -16.75 25.06 16.46
C PRO A 243 -17.28 25.22 17.90
N PHE A 244 -18.53 25.66 18.07
CA PHE A 244 -19.10 26.05 19.36
C PHE A 244 -20.16 25.07 19.88
N ASP A 245 -20.53 24.06 19.10
CA ASP A 245 -21.32 22.92 19.53
C ASP A 245 -20.51 21.61 19.41
N THR A 246 -21.22 20.51 19.58
CA THR A 246 -20.70 19.15 19.44
C THR A 246 -21.71 18.40 18.61
N ASP A 247 -21.25 17.93 17.48
CA ASP A 247 -22.02 17.13 16.53
C ASP A 247 -22.06 15.66 16.97
N ASP A 248 -22.84 14.83 16.28
CA ASP A 248 -22.95 13.40 16.59
C ASP A 248 -22.25 12.56 15.53
N ARG A 249 -22.76 12.61 14.29
CA ARG A 249 -22.33 11.74 13.21
C ARG A 249 -22.65 12.32 11.83
N TRP A 250 -22.13 11.66 10.82
CA TRP A 250 -22.65 11.73 9.47
C TRP A 250 -22.65 10.35 8.81
N VAL A 251 -23.59 10.17 7.88
CA VAL A 251 -23.72 8.98 7.05
C VAL A 251 -23.58 9.41 5.61
N ILE A 252 -22.73 8.72 4.86
CA ILE A 252 -22.66 8.81 3.41
C ILE A 252 -23.20 7.52 2.80
N GLU A 253 -23.98 7.65 1.74
CA GLU A 253 -24.51 6.56 0.95
C GLU A 253 -24.22 6.82 -0.52
N PHE A 254 -23.78 5.81 -1.25
CA PHE A 254 -23.48 5.94 -2.66
C PHE A 254 -23.69 4.66 -3.47
N SER A 255 -23.94 4.84 -4.76
CA SER A 255 -24.12 3.75 -5.74
C SER A 255 -23.16 3.92 -6.91
N MET A 256 -22.45 2.84 -7.24
CA MET A 256 -21.54 2.75 -8.37
C MET A 256 -22.15 1.82 -9.43
N PRO A 257 -22.46 2.31 -10.64
CA PRO A 257 -22.98 1.46 -11.70
C PRO A 257 -21.96 0.40 -12.13
N TRP A 258 -22.40 -0.85 -12.31
CA TRP A 258 -21.53 -1.93 -12.77
C TRP A 258 -20.88 -1.61 -14.13
N ALA A 259 -21.64 -1.00 -15.04
CA ALA A 259 -21.14 -0.61 -16.36
C ALA A 259 -19.93 0.36 -16.30
N SER A 260 -19.80 1.14 -15.23
CA SER A 260 -18.67 2.06 -15.03
C SER A 260 -17.49 1.38 -14.37
N LEU A 261 -17.76 0.47 -13.42
CA LEU A 261 -16.74 -0.38 -12.80
C LEU A 261 -16.13 -1.37 -13.79
N GLU A 262 -16.91 -1.92 -14.72
CA GLU A 262 -16.44 -2.80 -15.79
C GLU A 262 -15.44 -2.12 -16.73
N ALA A 263 -15.42 -0.78 -16.81
CA ALA A 263 -14.46 -0.05 -17.62
C ALA A 263 -13.02 -0.13 -17.09
N THR A 264 -12.83 -0.59 -15.85
CA THR A 264 -11.53 -0.79 -15.21
C THR A 264 -11.18 -2.26 -15.01
N ASP A 265 -12.04 -3.19 -15.46
CA ASP A 265 -11.79 -4.64 -15.39
C ASP A 265 -11.10 -5.14 -16.67
N TYR A 266 -9.92 -5.73 -16.51
CA TYR A 266 -9.14 -6.29 -17.61
C TYR A 266 -9.03 -7.82 -17.55
N SER A 267 -9.73 -8.47 -16.61
CA SER A 267 -9.75 -9.92 -16.47
C SER A 267 -10.45 -10.63 -17.63
N GLY A 268 -11.41 -9.97 -18.28
CA GLY A 268 -12.30 -10.58 -19.27
C GLY A 268 -13.38 -11.49 -18.67
N GLU A 269 -13.50 -11.52 -17.35
CA GLU A 269 -14.51 -12.29 -16.61
C GLU A 269 -15.67 -11.41 -16.17
N PRO A 270 -16.91 -11.92 -16.08
CA PRO A 270 -18.04 -11.15 -15.57
C PRO A 270 -17.78 -10.58 -14.15
N LEU A 271 -18.15 -9.32 -13.92
CA LEU A 271 -17.93 -8.63 -12.64
C LEU A 271 -19.10 -8.86 -11.66
N ALA A 272 -20.34 -8.61 -12.09
CA ALA A 272 -21.54 -8.70 -11.24
C ALA A 272 -22.08 -10.14 -11.12
N VAL A 273 -21.30 -11.05 -10.53
CA VAL A 273 -21.65 -12.49 -10.40
C VAL A 273 -21.32 -13.07 -9.03
N ASP A 274 -22.09 -14.08 -8.58
CA ASP A 274 -21.86 -14.81 -7.32
C ASP A 274 -20.42 -15.35 -7.25
N GLY A 275 -19.76 -15.10 -6.13
CA GLY A 275 -18.40 -15.52 -5.87
C GLY A 275 -17.31 -14.61 -6.47
N ARG A 276 -17.65 -13.54 -7.20
CA ARG A 276 -16.66 -12.53 -7.60
C ARG A 276 -16.00 -11.95 -6.36
N VAL A 277 -14.67 -11.85 -6.39
CA VAL A 277 -13.87 -11.21 -5.35
C VAL A 277 -13.32 -9.90 -5.90
N ILE A 278 -13.60 -8.82 -5.19
CA ILE A 278 -13.13 -7.46 -5.48
C ILE A 278 -12.18 -7.06 -4.34
N ARG A 279 -11.08 -6.39 -4.66
CA ARG A 279 -10.21 -5.78 -3.65
C ARG A 279 -10.74 -4.39 -3.34
N ALA A 280 -11.00 -4.12 -2.07
CA ALA A 280 -11.45 -2.80 -1.67
C ALA A 280 -11.03 -2.47 -0.26
N ASN A 281 -10.91 -1.19 0.02
CA ASN A 281 -10.72 -0.70 1.37
C ASN A 281 -11.37 0.66 1.55
N PHE A 282 -11.63 1.01 2.79
CA PHE A 282 -12.08 2.34 3.15
C PHE A 282 -11.03 2.99 4.04
N SER A 283 -10.84 4.30 3.91
CA SER A 283 -10.02 5.11 4.79
C SER A 283 -10.82 6.29 5.31
N ARG A 284 -10.69 6.62 6.59
CA ARG A 284 -11.09 7.91 7.17
C ARG A 284 -9.82 8.68 7.44
N VAL A 285 -9.67 9.82 6.78
CA VAL A 285 -8.68 10.82 7.15
C VAL A 285 -9.24 11.62 8.33
N GLN A 286 -8.52 11.58 9.45
CA GLN A 286 -8.91 12.30 10.65
C GLN A 286 -7.80 13.25 11.10
N HIS A 287 -8.10 14.55 11.11
CA HIS A 287 -7.19 15.57 11.62
C HIS A 287 -7.38 15.79 13.12
N PRO A 288 -6.31 16.15 13.85
CA PRO A 288 -6.47 16.65 15.21
C PRO A 288 -7.35 17.90 15.21
N TRP A 289 -8.33 17.94 16.10
CA TRP A 289 -9.22 19.08 16.24
C TRP A 289 -8.82 19.93 17.46
N SER A 290 -8.78 21.25 17.27
CA SER A 290 -8.64 22.22 18.35
C SER A 290 -9.47 23.46 18.08
N ARG A 291 -10.24 23.88 19.09
CA ARG A 291 -10.97 25.15 19.07
C ARG A 291 -10.05 26.37 19.01
N GLU A 292 -8.83 26.27 19.52
CA GLU A 292 -7.90 27.40 19.60
C GLU A 292 -7.34 27.80 18.23
N THR A 293 -7.31 26.87 17.28
CA THR A 293 -6.78 27.05 15.93
C THR A 293 -7.87 27.23 14.88
N TRP A 294 -9.13 27.43 15.29
CA TRP A 294 -10.26 27.59 14.37
C TRP A 294 -10.40 29.02 13.78
N PRO A 295 -10.72 29.18 12.48
CA PRO A 295 -10.84 28.12 11.47
C PRO A 295 -9.46 27.58 11.11
N ILE A 296 -9.37 26.26 10.95
CA ILE A 296 -8.16 25.61 10.45
C ILE A 296 -8.05 25.96 8.97
N MET A 297 -7.09 26.81 8.62
CA MET A 297 -6.87 27.26 7.23
C MET A 297 -5.60 26.68 6.60
N ASP A 298 -4.74 26.04 7.41
CA ASP A 298 -3.47 25.47 6.99
C ASP A 298 -3.21 24.16 7.75
N TRP A 299 -2.61 23.19 7.09
CA TRP A 299 -2.24 21.90 7.67
C TRP A 299 -1.20 22.05 8.79
N GLU A 300 -0.35 23.08 8.74
CA GLU A 300 0.63 23.39 9.79
C GLU A 300 -0.05 23.77 11.13
N ASP A 301 -1.26 24.33 11.06
CA ASP A 301 -2.02 24.80 12.22
C ASP A 301 -2.90 23.70 12.87
N ARG A 302 -2.93 22.50 12.28
CA ARG A 302 -3.73 21.34 12.76
C ARG A 302 -3.13 20.63 13.97
N GLY A 303 -1.96 21.06 14.45
CA GLY A 303 -1.34 20.51 15.67
C GLY A 303 -0.71 19.11 15.49
N GLY A 304 -0.62 18.62 14.24
CA GLY A 304 0.03 17.36 13.91
C GLY A 304 -0.43 16.79 12.56
N PRO A 305 0.23 15.74 12.06
CA PRO A 305 -0.24 14.94 10.93
C PRO A 305 -1.62 14.33 11.16
N ALA A 306 -2.37 14.09 10.08
CA ALA A 306 -3.63 13.34 10.10
C ALA A 306 -3.41 11.88 10.51
N TRP A 307 -4.49 11.23 10.94
CA TRP A 307 -4.57 9.79 11.11
C TRP A 307 -5.42 9.16 10.03
N ASP A 308 -4.95 8.02 9.51
CA ASP A 308 -5.72 7.17 8.61
C ASP A 308 -6.27 5.95 9.36
N TRP A 309 -7.61 5.91 9.46
CA TRP A 309 -8.34 4.79 10.02
C TRP A 309 -8.98 4.00 8.89
N THR A 310 -8.72 2.69 8.84
CA THR A 310 -9.06 1.85 7.68
C THR A 310 -9.96 0.70 8.06
N TRP A 311 -10.78 0.24 7.12
CA TRP A 311 -11.57 -0.99 7.34
C TRP A 311 -10.65 -2.21 7.54
N SER A 312 -9.73 -2.44 6.60
CA SER A 312 -8.69 -3.47 6.71
C SER A 312 -7.31 -2.82 6.87
N PRO A 313 -6.45 -3.24 7.81
CA PRO A 313 -5.06 -2.77 7.87
C PRO A 313 -4.30 -3.04 6.57
N VAL A 314 -3.44 -2.11 6.20
CA VAL A 314 -2.58 -2.10 5.00
C VAL A 314 -1.11 -2.41 5.33
N LEU A 315 -0.77 -2.57 6.62
CA LEU A 315 0.58 -2.92 7.11
C LEU A 315 1.66 -1.83 6.90
N VAL A 316 1.30 -0.70 6.29
CA VAL A 316 2.15 0.46 6.02
C VAL A 316 1.28 1.72 5.99
N TYR A 317 1.83 2.90 6.31
CA TYR A 317 1.15 4.19 6.18
C TYR A 317 1.03 4.65 4.71
N ASN A 318 0.29 3.90 3.90
CA ASN A 318 0.06 4.20 2.50
C ASN A 318 -1.14 3.40 1.96
N MET A 319 -2.28 4.07 1.70
CA MET A 319 -3.46 3.40 1.16
C MET A 319 -3.26 2.86 -0.27
N HIS A 320 -2.34 3.44 -1.05
CA HIS A 320 -2.03 3.04 -2.42
C HIS A 320 -1.13 1.79 -2.50
N VAL A 321 -1.44 0.78 -1.69
CA VAL A 321 -0.85 -0.56 -1.71
C VAL A 321 -2.00 -1.55 -1.89
N ALA A 322 -2.59 -1.54 -3.09
CA ALA A 322 -3.80 -2.28 -3.42
C ALA A 322 -3.70 -3.80 -3.17
N GLU A 323 -2.48 -4.35 -3.22
CA GLU A 323 -2.22 -5.75 -2.87
C GLU A 323 -2.73 -6.12 -1.47
N THR A 324 -2.78 -5.17 -0.51
CA THR A 324 -3.12 -5.42 0.90
C THR A 324 -4.59 -5.24 1.29
N TRP A 325 -5.43 -4.71 0.40
CA TRP A 325 -6.79 -4.29 0.73
C TRP A 325 -7.69 -5.45 1.19
N GLY A 326 -8.82 -5.10 1.80
CA GLY A 326 -9.86 -6.07 2.12
C GLY A 326 -10.44 -6.73 0.87
N ARG A 327 -11.33 -7.71 1.08
CA ARG A 327 -11.98 -8.44 -0.01
C ARG A 327 -13.50 -8.32 0.09
N LEU A 328 -14.13 -7.81 -0.95
CA LEU A 328 -15.57 -7.89 -1.12
C LEU A 328 -15.90 -9.16 -1.90
N VAL A 329 -16.81 -9.98 -1.38
CA VAL A 329 -17.21 -11.23 -2.02
C VAL A 329 -18.68 -11.12 -2.39
N LEU A 330 -18.97 -11.05 -3.68
CA LEU A 330 -20.35 -10.94 -4.15
C LEU A 330 -21.10 -12.23 -3.86
N SER A 331 -22.33 -12.11 -3.36
CA SER A 331 -23.25 -13.24 -3.20
C SER A 331 -24.59 -12.95 -3.84
N ASP A 332 -25.08 -13.89 -4.66
CA ASP A 332 -26.42 -13.85 -5.25
C ASP A 332 -27.54 -14.08 -4.23
N ARG A 333 -27.18 -14.42 -2.99
CA ARG A 333 -28.16 -14.59 -1.92
C ARG A 333 -28.72 -13.24 -1.49
N PRO A 334 -30.04 -13.15 -1.25
CA PRO A 334 -30.64 -11.92 -0.73
C PRO A 334 -30.08 -11.58 0.65
N VAL A 335 -29.93 -10.29 0.92
CA VAL A 335 -29.49 -9.76 2.22
C VAL A 335 -30.38 -10.27 3.35
N GLY A 336 -29.78 -10.55 4.51
CA GLY A 336 -30.45 -11.13 5.67
C GLY A 336 -30.56 -12.66 5.62
N SER A 337 -30.20 -13.29 4.49
CA SER A 337 -30.03 -14.74 4.43
C SER A 337 -28.62 -15.16 4.89
N VAL A 338 -28.49 -16.41 5.35
CA VAL A 338 -27.17 -16.97 5.71
C VAL A 338 -26.30 -17.06 4.46
N ALA A 339 -25.10 -16.49 4.48
CA ALA A 339 -24.14 -16.60 3.39
C ALA A 339 -23.74 -18.07 3.13
N ALA A 340 -23.33 -18.38 1.90
CA ALA A 340 -22.78 -19.71 1.62
C ALA A 340 -21.44 -19.86 2.36
N GLU A 341 -21.26 -20.98 3.09
CA GLU A 341 -20.02 -21.22 3.85
C GLU A 341 -18.77 -21.13 2.96
N SER A 342 -18.87 -21.56 1.70
CA SER A 342 -17.79 -21.44 0.70
C SER A 342 -17.32 -20.01 0.46
N LEU A 343 -18.22 -19.03 0.52
CA LEU A 343 -17.88 -17.61 0.29
C LEU A 343 -17.21 -16.97 1.51
N THR A 344 -17.30 -17.59 2.68
CA THR A 344 -16.61 -17.12 3.90
C THR A 344 -15.17 -17.65 4.01
N LYS A 345 -14.76 -18.54 3.10
CA LYS A 345 -13.45 -19.22 3.09
C LYS A 345 -12.53 -18.71 1.99
N ILE A 346 -12.61 -17.43 1.64
CA ILE A 346 -11.80 -16.86 0.54
C ILE A 346 -10.29 -16.89 0.82
N PHE A 347 -9.90 -16.86 2.09
CA PHE A 347 -8.53 -17.04 2.54
C PHE A 347 -8.36 -18.45 3.10
N ASP A 348 -8.44 -19.47 2.25
CA ASP A 348 -8.04 -20.82 2.61
C ASP A 348 -6.51 -20.84 2.77
N PHE A 349 -6.06 -20.46 3.98
CA PHE A 349 -4.64 -20.45 4.33
C PHE A 349 -4.05 -21.83 4.11
N VAL A 350 -2.98 -21.88 3.33
CA VAL A 350 -2.15 -23.07 3.26
C VAL A 350 -1.23 -23.04 4.49
N PRO A 351 -1.11 -24.15 5.24
CA PRO A 351 -0.13 -24.21 6.31
C PRO A 351 1.24 -23.79 5.76
N ALA A 352 1.94 -22.91 6.48
CA ALA A 352 3.31 -22.55 6.11
C ALA A 352 4.11 -23.85 5.89
N PRO A 353 4.89 -23.97 4.80
CA PRO A 353 5.71 -25.14 4.59
C PRO A 353 6.60 -25.39 5.81
N PRO A 354 6.86 -26.66 6.16
CA PRO A 354 7.70 -26.97 7.31
C PRO A 354 9.06 -26.30 7.15
N VAL A 355 9.58 -25.73 8.24
CA VAL A 355 10.94 -25.15 8.27
C VAL A 355 11.90 -26.20 7.68
N PRO A 356 12.62 -25.90 6.59
CA PRO A 356 13.53 -26.86 6.00
C PRO A 356 14.50 -27.40 7.05
N VAL A 357 14.62 -28.72 7.13
CA VAL A 357 15.57 -29.38 8.02
C VAL A 357 16.98 -28.94 7.64
N GLN A 358 17.76 -28.61 8.67
CA GLN A 358 19.14 -28.13 8.58
C GLN A 358 19.98 -28.95 7.57
N ASP A 359 20.50 -28.31 6.53
CA ASP A 359 21.86 -28.62 6.10
C ASP A 359 22.77 -27.93 7.12
N SER A 360 23.47 -28.72 7.94
CA SER A 360 24.52 -28.31 8.90
C SER A 360 25.34 -27.10 8.39
N GLN A 361 25.61 -25.98 9.08
CA GLN A 361 25.54 -25.45 10.44
C GLN A 361 25.45 -23.90 10.29
N PRO A 362 25.01 -23.10 11.29
CA PRO A 362 25.41 -21.69 11.34
C PRO A 362 26.90 -21.61 11.69
N ALA A 363 27.66 -20.78 10.96
CA ALA A 363 29.02 -20.41 11.35
C ALA A 363 29.03 -19.80 12.77
N PRO A 364 30.06 -20.03 13.59
CA PRO A 364 30.13 -19.46 14.93
C PRO A 364 30.26 -17.93 14.90
N VAL A 365 29.35 -17.26 15.61
CA VAL A 365 29.38 -15.81 15.84
C VAL A 365 30.51 -15.49 16.83
N LEU A 366 31.46 -14.66 16.41
CA LEU A 366 32.46 -14.04 17.29
C LEU A 366 31.86 -12.76 17.89
N ILE A 367 31.71 -12.72 19.21
CA ILE A 367 31.30 -11.53 19.96
C ILE A 367 32.47 -10.52 19.93
N GLY A 368 32.21 -9.28 19.49
CA GLY A 368 33.12 -8.13 19.68
C GLY A 368 33.85 -7.57 18.44
N ALA A 369 33.42 -7.85 17.21
CA ALA A 369 34.03 -7.29 16.00
C ALA A 369 33.36 -5.96 15.59
N THR A 370 34.04 -4.84 15.80
CA THR A 370 33.56 -3.47 15.50
C THR A 370 33.97 -2.97 14.10
N SER A 371 34.52 -3.83 13.24
CA SER A 371 35.02 -3.47 11.90
C SER A 371 34.37 -4.33 10.82
N PRO A 372 34.22 -3.84 9.57
CA PRO A 372 33.84 -4.66 8.43
C PRO A 372 34.69 -5.93 8.39
N ARG A 373 34.04 -7.10 8.38
CA ARG A 373 34.76 -8.38 8.34
C ARG A 373 34.83 -8.81 6.87
N PRO A 374 35.99 -9.25 6.37
CA PRO A 374 36.03 -9.97 5.09
C PRO A 374 35.05 -11.14 5.15
N ALA A 375 34.30 -11.37 4.07
CA ALA A 375 33.41 -12.53 3.98
C ALA A 375 34.22 -13.80 4.27
N SER A 376 33.72 -14.66 5.16
CA SER A 376 34.41 -15.93 5.46
C SER A 376 34.34 -16.89 4.28
N ASP A 377 35.33 -17.76 4.09
CA ASP A 377 35.32 -18.77 3.02
C ASP A 377 34.05 -19.65 3.04
N GLU A 378 33.47 -19.88 4.22
CA GLU A 378 32.22 -20.62 4.38
C GLU A 378 31.02 -19.83 3.83
N MET A 379 30.95 -18.53 4.11
CA MET A 379 29.92 -17.65 3.53
C MET A 379 30.05 -17.62 2.00
N ILE A 380 31.26 -17.45 1.47
CA ILE A 380 31.51 -17.41 0.03
C ILE A 380 31.07 -18.73 -0.62
N ARG A 381 31.39 -19.88 -0.03
CA ARG A 381 30.95 -21.20 -0.51
C ARG A 381 29.44 -21.43 -0.47
N SER A 382 28.70 -20.67 0.35
CA SER A 382 27.24 -20.77 0.45
C SER A 382 26.49 -19.92 -0.57
N MET A 383 27.18 -18.98 -1.23
CA MET A 383 26.61 -18.13 -2.27
C MET A 383 26.59 -18.84 -3.62
N ILE A 384 25.67 -18.44 -4.49
CA ILE A 384 25.48 -18.97 -5.83
C ILE A 384 26.25 -18.08 -6.82
N ARG A 385 27.08 -18.67 -7.68
CA ARG A 385 27.76 -17.95 -8.75
C ARG A 385 26.82 -17.77 -9.93
N ILE A 386 26.67 -16.54 -10.39
CA ILE A 386 26.01 -16.19 -11.64
C ILE A 386 27.09 -15.80 -12.64
N GLU A 387 27.07 -16.44 -13.80
CA GLU A 387 28.02 -16.13 -14.89
C GLU A 387 27.71 -14.76 -15.49
N GLY A 388 28.75 -13.96 -15.68
CA GLY A 388 28.68 -12.69 -16.36
C GLY A 388 28.42 -12.82 -17.86
N GLY A 389 28.32 -11.67 -18.51
CA GLY A 389 28.09 -11.52 -19.94
C GLY A 389 26.84 -10.71 -20.26
N ALA A 390 26.43 -10.77 -21.52
CA ALA A 390 25.26 -10.03 -22.01
C ALA A 390 23.96 -10.76 -21.66
N TYR A 391 22.96 -10.03 -21.16
CA TYR A 391 21.64 -10.52 -20.80
C TYR A 391 20.55 -9.58 -21.31
N THR A 392 19.38 -10.17 -21.57
CA THR A 392 18.15 -9.44 -21.88
C THR A 392 17.41 -9.13 -20.58
N ILE A 393 17.06 -7.87 -20.38
CA ILE A 393 16.27 -7.35 -19.26
C ILE A 393 14.92 -6.89 -19.79
N GLY A 394 13.86 -7.04 -19.00
CA GLY A 394 12.51 -6.71 -19.39
C GLY A 394 12.00 -7.59 -20.55
N PRO A 395 10.89 -7.18 -21.19
CA PRO A 395 10.00 -6.13 -20.70
C PRO A 395 9.27 -6.55 -19.41
N ASP A 396 8.87 -5.59 -18.58
CA ASP A 396 7.84 -5.80 -17.54
C ASP A 396 6.48 -5.93 -18.24
N PRO A 397 5.75 -7.05 -18.10
CA PRO A 397 4.45 -7.23 -18.78
C PRO A 397 3.40 -6.22 -18.32
N THR A 398 3.55 -5.63 -17.12
CA THR A 398 2.63 -4.64 -16.55
C THR A 398 3.03 -3.20 -16.86
N ASP A 399 4.27 -2.97 -17.31
CA ASP A 399 4.83 -1.62 -17.47
C ASP A 399 5.93 -1.57 -18.54
N ALA A 400 5.63 -2.09 -19.73
CA ALA A 400 6.58 -2.15 -20.84
C ALA A 400 7.06 -0.77 -21.33
N ILE A 401 6.36 0.31 -20.96
CA ILE A 401 6.74 1.69 -21.28
C ILE A 401 7.89 2.15 -20.37
N ALA A 402 7.77 1.99 -19.05
CA ALA A 402 8.83 2.38 -18.12
C ALA A 402 9.98 1.36 -18.10
N SER A 403 9.67 0.10 -18.40
CA SER A 403 10.61 -1.04 -18.32
C SER A 403 10.60 -1.89 -19.60
N PRO A 404 10.97 -1.30 -20.77
CA PRO A 404 11.03 -2.02 -22.04
C PRO A 404 12.19 -3.01 -22.08
N GLU A 405 12.15 -3.93 -23.05
CA GLU A 405 13.25 -4.86 -23.31
C GLU A 405 14.56 -4.11 -23.60
N GLY A 406 15.66 -4.57 -23.01
CA GLY A 406 16.99 -4.03 -23.25
C GLY A 406 18.11 -5.04 -23.01
N GLN A 407 19.33 -4.67 -23.41
CA GLN A 407 20.53 -5.48 -23.22
C GLN A 407 21.44 -4.83 -22.17
N VAL A 408 21.87 -5.62 -21.18
CA VAL A 408 22.86 -5.22 -20.17
C VAL A 408 24.02 -6.22 -20.15
N THR A 409 25.19 -5.79 -19.70
CA THR A 409 26.33 -6.69 -19.46
C THR A 409 26.74 -6.57 -18.01
N VAL A 410 26.85 -7.71 -17.33
CA VAL A 410 27.33 -7.80 -15.94
C VAL A 410 28.60 -8.66 -15.89
N GLU A 411 29.44 -8.40 -14.91
CA GLU A 411 30.56 -9.29 -14.59
C GLU A 411 30.05 -10.52 -13.82
N ASP A 412 30.91 -11.53 -13.63
CA ASP A 412 30.59 -12.62 -12.71
C ASP A 412 30.36 -12.07 -11.29
N PHE A 413 29.30 -12.53 -10.65
CA PHE A 413 28.99 -12.18 -9.26
C PHE A 413 28.50 -13.40 -8.48
N LEU A 414 28.61 -13.30 -7.17
CA LEU A 414 28.01 -14.23 -6.22
C LEU A 414 26.75 -13.58 -5.65
N ILE A 415 25.69 -14.36 -5.51
CA ILE A 415 24.43 -13.95 -4.88
C ILE A 415 24.13 -14.86 -3.68
N ASP A 416 23.60 -14.28 -2.60
CA ASP A 416 23.06 -15.08 -1.51
C ASP A 416 21.94 -15.98 -2.02
N ARG A 417 21.99 -17.26 -1.63
CA ARG A 417 20.99 -18.25 -2.04
C ARG A 417 19.58 -17.89 -1.54
N TYR A 418 19.49 -17.27 -0.37
CA TYR A 418 18.26 -16.89 0.32
C TYR A 418 18.29 -15.41 0.69
N GLU A 419 17.15 -14.85 1.07
CA GLU A 419 17.07 -13.54 1.73
C GLU A 419 17.83 -13.52 3.06
N VAL A 420 18.26 -12.32 3.48
CA VAL A 420 18.86 -12.14 4.80
C VAL A 420 17.82 -12.45 5.87
N THR A 421 18.20 -13.33 6.81
CA THR A 421 17.29 -13.81 7.84
C THR A 421 17.28 -12.91 9.08
N VAL A 422 16.21 -13.00 9.85
CA VAL A 422 16.05 -12.41 11.20
C VAL A 422 17.24 -12.75 12.11
N GLY A 423 17.72 -14.00 12.07
CA GLY A 423 18.87 -14.43 12.86
C GLY A 423 20.16 -13.69 12.47
N GLN A 424 20.45 -13.66 11.18
CA GLN A 424 21.63 -12.96 10.66
C GLN A 424 21.58 -11.46 10.94
N TYR A 425 20.41 -10.83 10.80
CA TYR A 425 20.25 -9.41 11.06
C TYR A 425 20.40 -9.07 12.55
N ALA A 426 19.88 -9.92 13.44
CA ALA A 426 20.09 -9.75 14.89
C ALA A 426 21.59 -9.88 15.27
N ASP A 427 22.35 -10.76 14.61
CA ASP A 427 23.80 -10.86 14.80
C ASP A 427 24.50 -9.55 14.39
N PHE A 428 24.11 -8.96 13.26
CA PHE A 428 24.61 -7.65 12.83
C PHE A 428 24.34 -6.55 13.86
N LEU A 429 23.10 -6.46 14.35
CA LEU A 429 22.71 -5.44 15.33
C LEU A 429 23.51 -5.59 16.63
N ASN A 430 23.67 -6.82 17.13
CA ASN A 430 24.41 -7.12 18.34
C ASN A 430 25.93 -6.90 18.19
N ALA A 431 26.51 -7.25 17.03
CA ALA A 431 27.94 -7.11 16.78
C ALA A 431 28.38 -5.65 16.65
N THR A 432 27.55 -4.82 16.02
CA THR A 432 27.90 -3.44 15.69
C THR A 432 27.44 -2.42 16.72
N GLY A 433 26.43 -2.76 17.54
CA GLY A 433 25.77 -1.80 18.41
C GLY A 433 25.09 -0.65 17.65
N LYS A 434 24.86 -0.79 16.34
CA LYS A 434 24.18 0.22 15.51
C LYS A 434 22.67 0.17 15.76
N PHE A 435 22.24 0.63 16.94
CA PHE A 435 20.83 0.67 17.33
C PHE A 435 19.93 1.51 16.39
N GLY A 436 20.52 2.39 15.56
CA GLY A 436 19.81 3.17 14.56
C GLY A 436 19.28 2.37 13.37
N HIS A 437 19.76 1.14 13.16
CA HIS A 437 19.27 0.23 12.12
C HIS A 437 18.21 -0.76 12.63
N TYR A 438 17.63 -0.49 13.80
CA TYR A 438 16.54 -1.28 14.34
C TYR A 438 15.24 -0.48 14.24
N HIS A 439 14.25 -1.06 13.56
CA HIS A 439 12.90 -0.52 13.57
C HIS A 439 12.09 -1.14 14.72
N PRO A 440 11.32 -0.37 15.52
CA PRO A 440 10.52 -0.91 16.61
C PRO A 440 9.58 -2.05 16.20
N ASP A 441 9.03 -2.02 14.98
CA ASP A 441 8.11 -3.03 14.47
C ASP A 441 8.78 -4.37 14.16
N MET A 442 10.11 -4.42 14.11
CA MET A 442 10.84 -5.70 14.07
C MET A 442 10.50 -6.59 15.28
N ALA A 443 10.02 -6.02 16.39
CA ALA A 443 9.59 -6.79 17.56
C ALA A 443 8.26 -7.56 17.37
N ASP A 444 7.53 -7.33 16.27
CA ASP A 444 6.34 -8.12 15.95
C ASP A 444 6.73 -9.60 15.80
N PRO A 445 6.24 -10.51 16.66
CA PRO A 445 6.64 -11.92 16.65
C PRO A 445 6.03 -12.69 15.47
N ASP A 446 4.96 -12.19 14.87
CA ASP A 446 4.26 -12.83 13.76
C ASP A 446 4.90 -12.43 12.41
N LEU A 447 5.43 -11.20 12.30
CA LEU A 447 5.99 -10.66 11.06
C LEU A 447 7.52 -10.65 10.99
N CYS A 448 8.23 -10.31 12.07
CA CYS A 448 9.71 -10.25 12.09
C CYS A 448 10.29 -11.08 13.24
N GLY A 449 10.28 -10.58 14.47
CA GLY A 449 10.68 -11.31 15.67
C GLY A 449 12.07 -10.96 16.20
N ILE A 450 12.52 -9.71 16.07
CA ILE A 450 13.71 -9.17 16.75
C ILE A 450 13.24 -8.23 17.86
N VAL A 451 13.44 -8.62 19.12
CA VAL A 451 13.08 -7.77 20.26
C VAL A 451 14.31 -7.12 20.85
N ARG A 452 14.28 -5.79 20.97
CA ARG A 452 15.30 -5.02 21.67
C ARG A 452 15.12 -5.10 23.19
N THR A 453 16.21 -5.44 23.88
CA THR A 453 16.35 -5.35 25.35
C THR A 453 17.31 -4.22 25.72
N GLU A 454 17.56 -4.00 27.02
CA GLU A 454 18.52 -2.99 27.48
C GLU A 454 19.95 -3.23 26.94
N SER A 455 20.33 -4.48 26.69
CA SER A 455 21.72 -4.85 26.37
C SER A 455 21.90 -5.63 25.07
N ALA A 456 20.83 -6.06 24.41
CA ALA A 456 20.91 -6.95 23.25
C ALA A 456 19.64 -6.93 22.38
N PHE A 457 19.76 -7.46 21.17
CA PHE A 457 18.66 -7.82 20.28
C PHE A 457 18.46 -9.33 20.31
N ILE A 458 17.26 -9.76 20.72
CA ILE A 458 16.93 -11.17 20.90
C ILE A 458 15.99 -11.61 19.79
N VAL A 459 16.29 -12.76 19.19
CA VAL A 459 15.42 -13.41 18.21
C VAL A 459 14.34 -14.20 18.94
N VAL A 460 13.08 -13.96 18.59
CA VAL A 460 11.93 -14.74 19.07
C VAL A 460 12.14 -16.22 18.69
N PRO A 461 11.95 -17.17 19.63
CA PRO A 461 12.12 -18.60 19.34
C PRO A 461 11.34 -19.04 18.09
N GLY A 462 12.02 -19.71 17.17
CA GLY A 462 11.44 -20.16 15.89
C GLY A 462 11.50 -19.14 14.74
N ARG A 463 11.90 -17.89 14.98
CA ARG A 463 11.93 -16.83 13.96
C ARG A 463 13.24 -16.65 13.21
N SER A 464 14.33 -17.28 13.66
CA SER A 464 15.68 -17.04 13.14
C SER A 464 15.87 -17.28 11.64
N ARG A 465 15.03 -18.11 11.02
CA ARG A 465 15.09 -18.49 9.59
C ARG A 465 14.15 -17.71 8.69
N TYR A 466 13.32 -16.82 9.23
CA TYR A 466 12.45 -15.97 8.44
C TYR A 466 13.26 -14.83 7.82
N PRO A 467 12.88 -14.31 6.65
CA PRO A 467 13.49 -13.10 6.10
C PRO A 467 13.31 -11.95 7.09
N VAL A 468 14.34 -11.12 7.25
CA VAL A 468 14.20 -9.87 8.00
C VAL A 468 13.30 -8.91 7.22
N VAL A 469 12.38 -8.26 7.93
CA VAL A 469 11.49 -7.22 7.41
C VAL A 469 11.52 -5.98 8.29
N TYR A 470 10.87 -4.90 7.86
CA TYR A 470 10.98 -3.56 8.46
C TYR A 470 12.38 -2.97 8.36
N VAL A 471 13.06 -3.18 7.24
CA VAL A 471 14.35 -2.56 6.90
C VAL A 471 14.16 -1.55 5.77
N ASP A 472 14.99 -0.52 5.75
CA ASP A 472 15.14 0.35 4.59
C ASP A 472 16.44 0.05 3.81
N GLN A 473 16.70 0.80 2.73
CA GLN A 473 17.89 0.59 1.91
C GLN A 473 19.21 0.91 2.66
N GLN A 474 19.19 1.83 3.62
CA GLN A 474 20.37 2.17 4.42
C GLN A 474 20.68 1.05 5.42
N ASP A 475 19.65 0.48 6.03
CA ASP A 475 19.72 -0.69 6.90
C ASP A 475 20.30 -1.91 6.15
N ALA A 476 19.78 -2.17 4.96
CA ALA A 476 20.21 -3.27 4.09
C ALA A 476 21.67 -3.09 3.63
N ALA A 477 22.05 -1.88 3.22
CA ALA A 477 23.42 -1.56 2.83
C ALA A 477 24.41 -1.66 4.02
N ALA A 478 24.01 -1.21 5.21
CA ALA A 478 24.83 -1.29 6.42
C ALA A 478 25.09 -2.74 6.86
N TYR A 479 24.07 -3.61 6.74
CA TYR A 479 24.26 -5.05 6.95
C TYR A 479 25.19 -5.64 5.89
N ALA A 480 24.97 -5.32 4.61
CA ALA A 480 25.77 -5.86 3.51
C ALA A 480 27.25 -5.51 3.68
N GLU A 481 27.56 -4.24 4.00
CA GLU A 481 28.93 -3.79 4.29
C GLU A 481 29.54 -4.54 5.48
N TRP A 482 28.80 -4.70 6.58
CA TRP A 482 29.25 -5.46 7.75
C TRP A 482 29.57 -6.92 7.42
N ALA A 483 28.74 -7.54 6.56
CA ALA A 483 28.90 -8.91 6.10
C ALA A 483 30.00 -9.07 5.02
N GLY A 484 30.66 -7.98 4.60
CA GLY A 484 31.66 -8.00 3.52
C GLY A 484 31.06 -8.21 2.13
N LYS A 485 29.82 -7.75 1.93
CA LYS A 485 28.99 -7.90 0.72
C LYS A 485 28.51 -6.52 0.24
N ARG A 486 27.64 -6.52 -0.77
CA ARG A 486 26.88 -5.35 -1.25
C ARG A 486 25.43 -5.72 -1.55
N LEU A 487 24.60 -4.72 -1.81
CA LEU A 487 23.30 -4.93 -2.45
C LEU A 487 23.50 -5.31 -3.92
N LEU A 488 22.52 -6.04 -4.46
CA LEU A 488 22.46 -6.30 -5.90
C LEU A 488 22.10 -5.02 -6.65
N THR A 489 22.57 -4.87 -7.87
CA THR A 489 21.88 -4.00 -8.83
C THR A 489 20.56 -4.64 -9.24
N GLU A 490 19.61 -3.84 -9.73
CA GLU A 490 18.33 -4.40 -10.19
C GLU A 490 18.49 -5.40 -11.36
N PHE A 491 19.53 -5.20 -12.17
CA PHE A 491 19.80 -6.06 -13.32
C PHE A 491 20.41 -7.39 -12.90
N GLU A 492 21.33 -7.38 -11.93
CA GLU A 492 21.87 -8.64 -11.36
C GLU A 492 20.76 -9.48 -10.72
N TRP A 493 19.85 -8.82 -10.00
CA TRP A 493 18.69 -9.49 -9.42
C TRP A 493 17.83 -10.15 -10.50
N GLU A 494 17.49 -9.38 -11.53
CA GLU A 494 16.65 -9.88 -12.63
C GLU A 494 17.32 -11.01 -13.41
N ILE A 495 18.63 -10.91 -13.63
CA ILE A 495 19.43 -11.97 -14.27
C ILE A 495 19.40 -13.25 -13.43
N ALA A 496 19.55 -13.15 -12.10
CA ALA A 496 19.48 -14.31 -11.22
C ALA A 496 18.11 -15.00 -11.24
N ALA A 497 17.03 -14.23 -11.46
CA ALA A 497 15.67 -14.76 -11.59
C ALA A 497 15.39 -15.34 -12.99
N ARG A 498 15.68 -14.58 -14.05
CA ARG A 498 15.22 -14.90 -15.42
C ARG A 498 16.21 -15.74 -16.21
N GLY A 499 17.50 -15.63 -15.89
CA GLY A 499 18.60 -16.22 -16.66
C GLY A 499 18.62 -15.79 -18.13
N ARG A 500 19.41 -16.48 -18.95
CA ARG A 500 19.51 -16.22 -20.40
C ARG A 500 18.24 -16.54 -21.18
N GLU A 501 17.38 -17.36 -20.60
CA GLU A 501 16.12 -17.82 -21.19
C GLU A 501 14.99 -16.81 -21.02
N THR A 502 15.22 -15.70 -20.29
CA THR A 502 14.22 -14.64 -20.06
C THR A 502 12.93 -15.14 -19.40
N ARG A 503 13.07 -16.12 -18.49
CA ARG A 503 11.93 -16.80 -17.85
C ARG A 503 10.99 -15.83 -17.17
N LEU A 504 9.68 -16.03 -17.29
CA LEU A 504 8.69 -15.17 -16.62
C LEU A 504 8.82 -15.20 -15.10
N TYR A 505 9.04 -16.38 -14.53
CA TYR A 505 9.33 -16.63 -13.11
C TYR A 505 10.66 -17.40 -12.96
N PRO A 506 11.27 -17.47 -11.77
CA PRO A 506 12.54 -18.19 -11.57
C PRO A 506 12.52 -19.64 -12.06
N TRP A 507 11.36 -20.29 -11.91
CA TRP A 507 11.11 -21.69 -12.31
C TRP A 507 10.62 -21.87 -13.75
N GLY A 508 10.50 -20.79 -14.55
CA GLY A 508 10.00 -20.83 -15.92
C GLY A 508 8.66 -20.09 -16.11
N GLU A 509 7.84 -20.58 -17.04
CA GLU A 509 6.61 -19.89 -17.51
C GLU A 509 5.35 -20.29 -16.75
N ALA A 510 5.40 -21.35 -15.95
CA ALA A 510 4.22 -21.86 -15.27
C ALA A 510 3.78 -20.91 -14.16
N ALA A 511 2.47 -20.71 -14.03
CA ALA A 511 1.89 -19.80 -13.03
C ALA A 511 2.37 -20.11 -11.59
N PRO A 512 2.42 -19.09 -10.72
CA PRO A 512 2.71 -19.26 -9.29
C PRO A 512 1.73 -20.23 -8.62
N THR A 513 2.26 -21.01 -7.69
CA THR A 513 1.51 -22.00 -6.90
C THR A 513 2.06 -22.02 -5.49
N ASN A 514 1.28 -22.52 -4.52
CA ASN A 514 1.69 -22.57 -3.12
C ASN A 514 2.86 -23.53 -2.87
N GLU A 515 3.21 -24.38 -3.84
CA GLU A 515 4.40 -25.23 -3.79
C GLU A 515 5.68 -24.48 -4.21
N ARG A 516 5.54 -23.36 -4.93
CA ARG A 516 6.66 -22.61 -5.55
C ARG A 516 6.96 -21.28 -4.89
N THR A 517 5.99 -20.64 -4.26
CA THR A 517 6.19 -19.31 -3.68
C THR A 517 5.10 -18.97 -2.66
N ASN A 518 5.41 -18.02 -1.78
CA ASN A 518 4.47 -17.39 -0.86
C ASN A 518 3.99 -16.04 -1.42
N PHE A 519 2.69 -15.90 -1.67
CA PHE A 519 2.12 -14.73 -2.32
C PHE A 519 0.65 -14.54 -1.90
N ASP A 520 0.04 -13.39 -2.21
CA ASP A 520 -1.41 -13.09 -2.06
C ASP A 520 -2.06 -13.64 -0.77
N PHE A 521 -1.41 -13.42 0.39
CA PHE A 521 -1.87 -13.83 1.71
C PHE A 521 -2.07 -15.35 1.90
N ARG A 522 -1.50 -16.20 1.04
CA ARG A 522 -1.70 -17.67 1.11
C ARG A 522 -1.26 -18.27 2.45
N VAL A 523 -0.21 -17.71 3.05
CA VAL A 523 0.25 -18.07 4.41
C VAL A 523 -0.12 -17.01 5.45
N GLY A 524 -0.24 -15.74 5.05
CA GLY A 524 -0.57 -14.62 5.94
C GLY A 524 0.63 -14.04 6.71
N HIS A 525 1.85 -14.46 6.39
CA HIS A 525 3.10 -13.91 6.89
C HIS A 525 4.26 -14.38 5.98
N PRO A 526 5.48 -13.81 6.08
CA PRO A 526 6.65 -14.37 5.39
C PRO A 526 6.91 -15.82 5.82
N ALA A 527 7.46 -16.64 4.95
CA ALA A 527 7.84 -18.02 5.25
C ALA A 527 9.35 -18.12 5.56
N PRO A 528 9.80 -19.16 6.29
CA PRO A 528 11.22 -19.44 6.45
C PRO A 528 11.93 -19.58 5.11
N VAL A 529 13.15 -19.06 4.99
CA VAL A 529 13.91 -19.20 3.75
C VAL A 529 14.16 -20.66 3.37
N GLY A 530 14.06 -20.98 2.08
CA GLY A 530 14.18 -22.31 1.50
C GLY A 530 12.91 -23.17 1.58
N SER A 531 11.77 -22.58 1.98
CA SER A 531 10.49 -23.30 2.12
C SER A 531 9.91 -23.74 0.78
N TYR A 532 10.31 -23.12 -0.33
CA TYR A 532 9.76 -23.37 -1.66
C TYR A 532 10.81 -23.86 -2.66
N PRO A 533 11.37 -25.07 -2.49
CA PRO A 533 12.41 -25.59 -3.38
C PRO A 533 11.94 -25.78 -4.83
N ALA A 534 10.63 -25.90 -5.07
CA ALA A 534 10.07 -25.96 -6.43
C ALA A 534 10.05 -24.59 -7.14
N GLY A 535 10.27 -23.50 -6.40
CA GLY A 535 10.42 -22.14 -6.92
C GLY A 535 11.88 -21.73 -7.18
N ARG A 536 12.85 -22.62 -6.96
CA ARG A 536 14.27 -22.33 -7.16
C ARG A 536 14.59 -22.07 -8.63
N SER A 537 15.46 -21.10 -8.90
CA SER A 537 16.02 -20.90 -10.25
C SER A 537 16.94 -22.05 -10.68
N PRO A 538 17.13 -22.31 -11.98
CA PRO A 538 18.10 -23.28 -12.48
C PRO A 538 19.54 -23.07 -11.97
N GLU A 539 19.91 -21.82 -11.71
CA GLU A 539 21.22 -21.43 -11.16
C GLU A 539 21.35 -21.78 -9.67
N GLY A 540 20.23 -22.02 -8.99
CA GLY A 540 20.20 -22.52 -7.61
C GLY A 540 19.80 -21.50 -6.56
N VAL A 541 19.23 -20.35 -6.96
CA VAL A 541 18.79 -19.30 -6.05
C VAL A 541 17.33 -19.56 -5.66
N ASP A 542 17.06 -19.59 -4.36
CA ASP A 542 15.73 -19.81 -3.80
C ASP A 542 15.04 -18.48 -3.47
N ASP A 543 13.71 -18.51 -3.37
CA ASP A 543 12.87 -17.43 -2.85
C ASP A 543 13.00 -16.07 -3.57
N LEU A 544 13.34 -16.08 -4.87
CA LEU A 544 13.42 -14.86 -5.68
C LEU A 544 12.05 -14.25 -6.03
N VAL A 545 10.96 -15.02 -5.96
CA VAL A 545 9.61 -14.48 -6.22
C VAL A 545 8.71 -14.78 -5.04
N GLY A 546 7.99 -13.76 -4.58
CA GLY A 546 7.16 -13.77 -3.38
C GLY A 546 7.99 -13.66 -2.09
N ASN A 547 7.39 -14.06 -0.99
CA ASN A 547 7.96 -13.96 0.36
C ASN A 547 8.19 -12.52 0.84
N VAL A 548 9.22 -11.80 0.37
CA VAL A 548 9.43 -10.37 0.67
C VAL A 548 9.94 -9.63 -0.56
N TRP A 549 9.48 -8.39 -0.74
CA TRP A 549 10.10 -7.46 -1.68
C TRP A 549 11.57 -7.29 -1.31
N GLU A 550 12.47 -7.46 -2.27
CA GLU A 550 13.91 -7.38 -2.01
C GLU A 550 14.48 -6.02 -2.43
N LEU A 551 15.02 -5.28 -1.46
CA LEU A 551 15.74 -4.03 -1.71
C LEU A 551 17.01 -4.29 -2.53
N VAL A 552 17.15 -3.56 -3.64
CA VAL A 552 18.34 -3.54 -4.50
C VAL A 552 18.99 -2.16 -4.42
N GLU A 553 20.19 -2.00 -4.98
CA GLU A 553 20.86 -0.71 -5.10
C GLU A 553 20.08 0.24 -6.00
N GLY A 554 20.06 1.51 -5.61
CA GLY A 554 19.53 2.61 -6.42
C GLY A 554 18.06 2.94 -6.13
N SER A 555 17.49 3.72 -7.02
CA SER A 555 16.13 4.24 -6.91
C SER A 555 15.37 3.87 -8.15
N TRP A 556 14.07 3.68 -8.03
CA TRP A 556 13.26 3.34 -9.20
C TRP A 556 13.26 4.51 -10.19
N THR A 557 13.58 4.21 -11.45
CA THR A 557 13.51 5.13 -12.58
C THR A 557 13.01 4.40 -13.81
N ILE A 558 12.55 5.15 -14.82
CA ILE A 558 12.39 4.61 -16.17
C ILE A 558 13.74 4.07 -16.67
N TYR A 559 13.71 2.99 -17.44
CA TYR A 559 14.94 2.46 -18.02
C TYR A 559 15.62 3.46 -18.96
N PRO A 560 16.96 3.55 -18.93
CA PRO A 560 17.70 4.53 -19.74
C PRO A 560 17.50 4.42 -21.25
N TRP A 561 17.05 3.26 -21.73
CA TRP A 561 16.76 2.98 -23.14
C TRP A 561 15.27 3.04 -23.50
N SER A 562 14.41 3.50 -22.58
CA SER A 562 13.01 3.78 -22.89
C SER A 562 12.88 5.03 -23.77
N ASP A 563 11.86 5.04 -24.63
CA ASP A 563 11.50 6.18 -25.49
C ASP A 563 10.76 7.30 -24.72
N VAL A 564 10.62 7.18 -23.39
CA VAL A 564 9.99 8.19 -22.52
C VAL A 564 11.00 9.26 -22.09
N ASP A 565 10.50 10.48 -21.83
CA ASP A 565 11.33 11.62 -21.41
C ASP A 565 12.21 11.27 -20.19
N PRO A 566 13.55 11.44 -20.29
CA PRO A 566 14.51 11.11 -19.24
C PRO A 566 14.41 11.99 -17.98
N ARG A 567 13.53 13.00 -17.96
CA ARG A 567 13.21 13.82 -16.77
C ARG A 567 12.14 13.19 -15.87
N SER A 568 11.75 11.95 -16.14
CA SER A 568 10.80 11.23 -15.31
C SER A 568 11.30 11.14 -13.86
N PRO A 569 10.44 11.42 -12.86
CA PRO A 569 10.87 11.54 -11.48
C PRO A 569 11.40 10.21 -10.95
N THR A 570 12.51 10.27 -10.21
CA THR A 570 12.98 9.16 -9.38
C THR A 570 11.89 8.81 -8.37
N ARG A 571 11.55 7.52 -8.26
CA ARG A 571 10.74 6.99 -7.17
C ARG A 571 11.69 6.42 -6.10
N GLY A 572 11.16 6.05 -4.94
CA GLY A 572 11.97 5.68 -3.77
C GLY A 572 12.92 4.48 -4.00
N PRO A 573 13.50 3.94 -2.93
CA PRO A 573 14.31 2.71 -3.00
C PRO A 573 13.65 1.63 -3.87
N LEU A 574 14.43 1.09 -4.80
CA LEU A 574 13.96 0.10 -5.76
C LEU A 574 13.88 -1.29 -5.10
N THR A 575 12.86 -2.05 -5.48
CA THR A 575 12.62 -3.41 -4.99
C THR A 575 12.22 -4.36 -6.10
N ARG A 576 12.45 -5.66 -5.90
CA ARG A 576 12.14 -6.73 -6.83
C ARG A 576 11.43 -7.91 -6.15
N GLY A 577 10.83 -8.80 -6.95
CA GLY A 577 10.40 -10.14 -6.53
C GLY A 577 8.97 -10.30 -6.00
N GLY A 578 8.35 -9.23 -5.52
CA GLY A 578 7.06 -9.35 -4.83
C GLY A 578 7.22 -9.86 -3.41
N SER A 579 6.13 -9.83 -2.64
CA SER A 579 6.12 -10.31 -1.26
C SER A 579 5.01 -11.34 -1.02
N TRP A 580 4.89 -11.80 0.22
CA TRP A 580 3.83 -12.71 0.68
C TRP A 580 2.40 -12.16 0.50
N VAL A 581 2.22 -10.88 0.18
CA VAL A 581 0.91 -10.26 -0.10
C VAL A 581 0.64 -10.03 -1.60
N THR A 582 1.66 -10.15 -2.44
CA THR A 582 1.62 -9.66 -3.82
C THR A 582 0.75 -10.56 -4.72
N PRO A 583 -0.17 -10.01 -5.55
CA PRO A 583 -0.95 -10.79 -6.52
C PRO A 583 -0.08 -11.36 -7.63
N VAL A 584 -0.58 -12.41 -8.29
CA VAL A 584 0.09 -13.08 -9.42
C VAL A 584 0.47 -12.11 -10.55
N SER A 585 -0.38 -11.13 -10.85
CA SER A 585 -0.15 -10.07 -11.84
C SER A 585 1.17 -9.31 -11.63
N ASN A 586 1.61 -9.21 -10.38
CA ASN A 586 2.74 -8.40 -9.96
C ASN A 586 3.96 -9.24 -9.54
N LEU A 587 3.99 -10.55 -9.87
CA LEU A 587 5.06 -11.50 -9.51
C LEU A 587 6.03 -11.83 -10.64
N ALA A 588 5.86 -11.26 -11.83
CA ALA A 588 6.82 -11.48 -12.93
C ALA A 588 8.23 -11.06 -12.48
N SER A 589 9.27 -11.82 -12.83
CA SER A 589 10.65 -11.51 -12.42
C SER A 589 11.16 -10.18 -12.98
N SER A 590 10.54 -9.64 -14.03
CA SER A 590 10.82 -8.30 -14.56
C SER A 590 10.02 -7.19 -13.87
N TYR A 591 9.09 -7.52 -12.96
CA TYR A 591 8.30 -6.55 -12.22
C TYR A 591 9.17 -5.73 -11.27
N ARG A 592 8.92 -4.42 -11.23
CA ARG A 592 9.68 -3.45 -10.44
C ARG A 592 8.76 -2.69 -9.49
N GLY A 593 9.06 -2.76 -8.19
CA GLY A 593 8.39 -1.97 -7.15
C GLY A 593 9.31 -0.86 -6.64
N ALA A 594 8.75 0.15 -5.99
CA ALA A 594 9.54 1.06 -5.15
C ALA A 594 8.89 1.18 -3.77
N TRP A 595 9.71 1.14 -2.74
CA TRP A 595 9.24 1.18 -1.36
C TRP A 595 9.98 2.26 -0.59
N LYS A 596 9.22 3.15 0.05
CA LYS A 596 9.75 4.14 0.99
C LYS A 596 9.39 3.71 2.40
N GLY A 597 10.37 3.71 3.30
CA GLY A 597 10.19 3.36 4.71
C GLY A 597 10.24 1.86 4.99
N ASN A 598 10.09 1.54 6.27
CA ASN A 598 10.17 0.18 6.81
C ASN A 598 8.80 -0.50 6.72
N SER A 599 8.72 -1.67 6.09
CA SER A 599 7.47 -2.40 5.88
C SER A 599 7.59 -3.89 6.22
N ALA A 600 6.50 -4.50 6.66
CA ALA A 600 6.38 -5.95 6.89
C ALA A 600 6.56 -6.80 5.62
N MET A 601 6.56 -6.15 4.46
CA MET A 601 6.64 -6.78 3.15
C MET A 601 8.02 -6.65 2.51
N VAL A 602 8.94 -5.89 3.10
CA VAL A 602 10.21 -5.49 2.49
C VAL A 602 11.40 -6.03 3.29
N GLY A 603 12.23 -6.83 2.62
CA GLY A 603 13.50 -7.37 3.08
C GLY A 603 14.58 -7.15 2.04
N PHE A 604 15.60 -8.00 2.02
CA PHE A 604 16.71 -7.91 1.06
C PHE A 604 17.56 -9.18 1.01
N ARG A 605 18.37 -9.30 -0.03
CA ARG A 605 19.50 -10.23 -0.12
C ARG A 605 20.76 -9.51 -0.57
N CYS A 606 21.91 -10.15 -0.42
CA CYS A 606 23.19 -9.55 -0.78
C CYS A 606 23.86 -10.25 -1.97
N ALA A 607 24.79 -9.54 -2.60
CA ALA A 607 25.72 -10.05 -3.59
C ALA A 607 27.18 -9.71 -3.22
N MET A 608 28.11 -10.35 -3.91
CA MET A 608 29.54 -10.10 -3.78
C MET A 608 30.19 -10.19 -5.16
N ASP A 609 31.13 -9.29 -5.45
CA ASP A 609 31.89 -9.35 -6.70
C ASP A 609 32.86 -10.53 -6.68
N VAL A 610 33.05 -11.19 -7.83
CA VAL A 610 34.09 -12.22 -7.98
C VAL A 610 35.43 -11.52 -8.22
N SER A 611 36.37 -11.66 -7.29
CA SER A 611 37.73 -11.14 -7.48
C SER A 611 38.42 -11.88 -8.65
N LYS A 612 39.20 -11.16 -9.47
CA LYS A 612 40.06 -11.79 -10.49
C LYS A 612 41.19 -12.57 -9.80
N GLY A 613 40.89 -13.77 -9.31
CA GLY A 613 41.82 -14.63 -8.59
C GLY A 613 41.19 -15.87 -7.96
N ASP A 614 39.88 -15.83 -7.64
CA ASP A 614 39.18 -16.92 -6.93
C ASP A 614 38.41 -17.85 -7.87
N GLY A 615 39.11 -18.41 -8.87
CA GLY A 615 38.65 -19.61 -9.58
C GLY A 615 39.23 -20.86 -8.92
N PRO A 616 38.56 -22.02 -8.99
CA PRO A 616 39.11 -23.29 -8.50
C PRO A 616 40.43 -23.68 -9.17
#